data_AF-A0A3G5BST7-F1
#
_entry.id   AF-A0A3G5BST7-F1
#
_cell.length_a   1.000
_cell.length_b   1.000
_cell.length_c   1.000
_cell.angle_alpha   90.00
_cell.angle_beta   90.00
_cell.angle_gamma   90.00
#
_symmetry.space_group_name_H-M   'P 1'
#
loop_
_entity.id
_entity.type
_entity.pdbx_description
1 polymer ?
#
loop_
_entity_poly.entity_id
_entity_poly.type
_entity_poly.pdbx_seq_one_letter_code
_entity_poly.pdbx_strand_id
1 'polypeptide(L)' 'GYKMDDIRVDVEGLYSQLTKDATVVSDNKAADSVTAFSGLVNVYYDIAIEDMPITPYVGVG' A
#
# COMPACT_ATOMS: atom_id res chain seq x y z
N GLY A 1 -0.70 6.36 -10.33
CA GLY A 1 0.53 5.80 -10.93
C GLY A 1 1.00 6.69 -12.08
N TYR A 2 2.30 6.68 -12.34
CA TYR A 2 2.99 7.35 -13.44
C TYR A 2 3.99 6.36 -14.06
N LYS A 3 4.17 6.39 -15.38
CA LYS A 3 5.16 5.58 -16.09
C LYS A 3 6.07 6.49 -16.90
N MET A 4 7.37 6.28 -16.78
CA MET A 4 8.40 6.89 -17.61
C MET A 4 9.35 5.80 -18.06
N ASP A 5 9.42 5.58 -19.37
CA ASP A 5 10.19 4.50 -19.99
C ASP A 5 9.90 3.14 -19.33
N ASP A 6 10.93 2.48 -18.80
CA ASP A 6 10.83 1.19 -18.10
C ASP A 6 10.50 1.33 -16.61
N ILE A 7 10.32 2.55 -16.10
CA ILE A 7 10.03 2.79 -14.68
C ILE A 7 8.55 3.13 -14.49
N ARG A 8 7.91 2.47 -13.52
CA ARG A 8 6.55 2.77 -13.05
C ARG A 8 6.59 3.17 -11.59
N VAL A 9 5.84 4.19 -11.22
CA VAL A 9 5.68 4.62 -9.83
C VAL A 9 4.19 4.71 -9.52
N ASP A 10 3.75 4.20 -8.39
CA ASP A 10 2.43 4.53 -7.85
C ASP A 10 2.51 4.90 -6.38
N VAL A 11 1.43 5.57 -5.96
CA VAL A 11 1.27 6.04 -4.59
C VAL A 11 -0.09 5.55 -4.15
N GLU A 12 -0.09 4.84 -3.04
CA GLU A 12 -1.28 4.32 -2.40
C GLU A 12 -1.44 5.00 -1.05
N GLY A 13 -2.67 5.36 -0.71
CA GLY A 13 -3.02 5.95 0.57
C GLY A 13 -4.12 5.13 1.22
N LEU A 14 -3.96 4.84 2.50
CA LEU A 14 -4.99 4.19 3.30
C LEU A 14 -5.34 5.08 4.49
N TYR A 15 -6.63 5.31 4.64
CA TYR A 15 -7.23 5.86 5.85
C TYR A 15 -8.03 4.76 6.52
N SER A 16 -7.79 4.54 7.80
CA SER A 16 -8.54 3.59 8.62
C SER A 16 -8.96 4.23 9.93
N GLN A 17 -10.18 3.98 10.33
CA GLN A 17 -10.72 4.38 11.62
C GLN A 17 -11.37 3.17 12.27
N LEU A 18 -11.03 2.94 13.54
CA LEU A 18 -11.62 1.90 14.35
C LEU A 18 -12.09 2.50 15.67
N THR A 19 -13.33 2.22 16.05
CA THR A 19 -13.90 2.57 17.34
C THR A 19 -14.02 1.32 18.18
N LYS A 20 -13.71 1.41 19.48
CA LYS A 20 -13.82 0.27 20.38
C LYS A 20 -15.29 -0.11 20.58
N ASP A 21 -15.55 -1.41 20.60
CA ASP A 21 -16.80 -1.96 21.10
C ASP A 21 -16.59 -2.42 22.54
N ALA A 22 -17.26 -1.76 23.49
CA ALA A 22 -17.13 -2.06 24.92
C ALA A 22 -17.65 -3.45 25.32
N THR A 23 -18.47 -4.09 24.47
CA THR A 23 -18.93 -5.47 24.69
C THR A 23 -17.89 -6.50 24.27
N VAL A 24 -16.94 -6.12 23.42
CA VAL A 24 -15.87 -6.98 22.89
C VAL A 24 -14.53 -6.71 23.58
N VAL A 25 -14.19 -5.43 23.80
CA VAL A 25 -12.96 -4.99 24.45
C VAL A 25 -13.30 -4.16 25.69
N SER A 26 -13.25 -4.81 26.85
CA SER A 26 -13.54 -4.23 28.17
C SER A 26 -12.29 -3.83 28.96
N ASP A 27 -11.27 -3.30 28.26
CA ASP A 27 -10.07 -2.75 28.88
C ASP A 27 -10.12 -1.21 28.89
N ASN A 28 -10.06 -0.63 30.08
CA ASN A 28 -10.06 0.83 30.27
C ASN A 28 -8.74 1.49 29.83
N LYS A 29 -7.70 0.70 29.56
CA LYS A 29 -6.45 1.20 28.96
C LYS A 29 -6.50 1.25 27.43
N ALA A 30 -7.48 0.58 26.81
CA ALA A 30 -7.67 0.64 25.37
C ALA A 30 -8.27 1.99 24.95
N ALA A 31 -7.78 2.54 23.84
CA ALA A 31 -8.29 3.79 23.28
C ALA A 31 -9.74 3.63 22.79
N ASP A 32 -10.56 4.67 22.96
CA ASP A 32 -11.96 4.70 22.50
C ASP A 32 -12.07 4.65 20.98
N SER A 33 -11.12 5.28 20.29
CA SER A 33 -10.96 5.19 18.86
C SER A 33 -9.49 5.30 18.46
N VAL A 34 -9.16 4.67 17.35
CA VAL A 34 -7.86 4.74 16.71
C VAL A 34 -8.08 5.15 15.26
N THR A 35 -7.30 6.13 14.82
CA THR A 35 -7.24 6.53 13.41
C THR A 35 -5.83 6.27 12.92
N ALA A 36 -5.71 5.62 11.77
CA ALA A 36 -4.46 5.31 11.13
C ALA A 36 -4.47 5.86 9.71
N PHE A 37 -3.36 6.48 9.34
CA PHE A 37 -3.06 6.88 7.98
C PHE A 37 -1.79 6.13 7.57
N SER A 38 -1.81 5.51 6.40
CA SER A 38 -0.60 5.00 5.78
C SER A 38 -0.53 5.44 4.34
N GLY A 39 0.70 5.62 3.87
CA GLY A 39 1.01 5.85 2.47
C GLY A 39 2.08 4.87 2.06
N LEU A 40 1.97 4.36 0.83
CA LEU A 40 2.97 3.50 0.21
C LEU A 40 3.35 4.12 -1.13
N VAL A 41 4.64 4.12 -1.45
CA VAL A 41 5.13 4.54 -2.75
C VAL A 41 5.81 3.35 -3.38
N ASN A 42 5.14 2.74 -4.35
CA ASN A 42 5.71 1.61 -5.08
C ASN A 42 6.48 2.12 -6.28
N VAL A 43 7.70 1.61 -6.48
CA VAL A 43 8.51 1.84 -7.68
C VAL A 43 8.81 0.50 -8.33
N TYR A 44 8.57 0.40 -9.63
CA TYR A 44 8.79 -0.79 -10.43
C TYR A 44 9.71 -0.48 -11.61
N TYR A 45 10.48 -1.50 -11.99
CA TYR A 45 11.27 -1.53 -13.22
C TYR A 45 10.78 -2.69 -14.09
N ASP A 46 10.37 -2.37 -15.31
CA ASP A 46 9.96 -3.29 -16.35
C ASP A 46 11.22 -3.84 -17.04
N ILE A 47 11.35 -5.16 -17.09
CA ILE A 47 12.52 -5.82 -17.68
C ILE A 47 12.23 -6.05 -19.16
N ALA A 48 12.95 -5.35 -20.03
CA ALA A 48 12.89 -5.58 -21.46
C ALA A 48 13.60 -6.90 -21.82
N ILE A 49 12.82 -7.89 -22.27
CA ILE A 49 13.33 -9.12 -22.87
C ILE A 49 12.64 -9.29 -24.22
N GLU A 50 13.45 -9.48 -25.26
CA GLU A 50 12.98 -9.66 -26.63
C GLU A 50 12.19 -10.97 -26.77
N ASP A 51 11.17 -10.96 -27.65
CA ASP A 51 10.35 -12.12 -28.03
C ASP A 51 9.59 -12.83 -26.90
N MET A 52 9.33 -12.14 -25.78
CA MET A 52 8.44 -12.66 -24.73
C MET A 52 7.02 -12.08 -24.82
N PRO A 53 5.98 -12.89 -24.62
CA PRO A 53 4.59 -12.42 -24.65
C PRO A 53 4.18 -11.60 -23.42
N ILE A 54 5.05 -11.48 -22.41
CA ILE A 54 4.79 -10.81 -21.13
C ILE A 54 6.04 -10.01 -20.75
N THR A 55 5.86 -8.79 -20.22
CA THR A 55 6.94 -7.96 -19.67
C THR A 55 7.05 -8.19 -18.16
N PRO A 56 8.07 -8.92 -17.66
CA PRO A 56 8.28 -9.07 -16.23
C PRO A 56 8.72 -7.76 -15.60
N TYR A 57 8.50 -7.62 -14.29
CA TYR A 57 8.92 -6.43 -13.54
C TYR A 57 9.34 -6.79 -12.13
N VAL A 58 10.18 -5.94 -11.54
CA VAL A 58 10.58 -6.00 -10.13
C VAL A 58 10.28 -4.65 -9.48
N GLY A 59 10.01 -4.62 -8.18
CA GLY A 59 9.72 -3.36 -7.49
C GLY A 59 9.92 -3.41 -5.99
N VAL A 60 9.87 -2.23 -5.39
CA VAL A 60 9.97 -1.98 -3.95
C VAL A 60 8.91 -0.95 -3.55
N GLY A 61 8.33 -1.11 -2.36
CA GLY A 61 7.32 -0.23 -1.77
C GLY A 61 7.56 -0.05 -0.28
#